data_AF-A0AAI9J1D6-F1
#
_entry.id   AF-A0AAI9J1D6-F1
#
_cell.length_a   1.000
_cell.length_b   1.000
_cell.length_c   1.000
_cell.angle_alpha   90.00
_cell.angle_beta   90.00
_cell.angle_gamma   90.00
#
_symmetry.space_group_name_H-M   'P 1'
#
loop_
_entity.id
_entity.type
_entity.pdbx_description
1 polymer ?
#
loop_
_entity_poly.entity_id
_entity_poly.type
_entity_poly.pdbx_seq_one_letter_code
_entity_poly.pdbx_strand_id
1 'polypeptide(L)'
;MNWGGGDFQFLKSGSDEPCIQPIESSQLGRLERAFALATAVQPLLDRLRREGVPDWRDALRGGALTPEQAAEIEAAEAAVAGVLAVDDFVPQELTGRGR
;
A
#
# COMPACT_ATOMS: atom_id res chain seq x y z
N MET A 1 -55.75 5.64 9.07
CA MET A 1 -55.26 4.96 10.29
C MET A 1 -53.99 5.67 10.74
N ASN A 2 -53.93 5.94 12.05
CA ASN A 2 -52.90 6.60 12.82
C ASN A 2 -51.54 5.89 12.67
N TRP A 3 -50.50 6.62 12.23
CA TRP A 3 -49.11 6.17 12.29
C TRP A 3 -48.63 6.28 13.75
N GLY A 4 -48.78 5.17 14.47
CA GLY A 4 -48.44 5.07 15.89
C GLY A 4 -46.98 5.44 16.16
N GLY A 5 -46.80 6.37 17.10
CA GLY A 5 -45.52 6.61 17.74
C GLY A 5 -45.03 5.31 18.40
N GLY A 6 -43.90 4.83 17.91
CA GLY A 6 -43.07 3.86 18.60
C GLY A 6 -41.81 4.57 19.01
N ASP A 7 -41.58 4.68 20.31
CA ASP A 7 -40.37 5.22 20.91
C ASP A 7 -39.14 4.53 20.32
N PHE A 8 -38.44 5.22 19.41
CA PHE A 8 -37.06 4.92 19.05
C PHE A 8 -36.17 5.31 20.23
N GLN A 9 -36.33 4.62 21.34
CA GLN A 9 -35.29 4.49 22.36
C GLN A 9 -34.17 3.65 21.73
N PHE A 10 -33.45 4.28 20.80
CA PHE A 10 -32.14 3.86 20.35
C PHE A 10 -31.30 3.76 21.61
N LEU A 11 -31.12 2.51 22.05
CA LEU A 11 -30.27 2.12 23.14
C LEU A 11 -28.92 2.82 22.91
N LYS A 12 -28.61 3.79 23.77
CA LYS A 12 -27.27 4.36 23.94
C LYS A 12 -26.35 3.25 24.47
N SER A 13 -26.01 2.27 23.62
CA SER A 13 -25.05 1.22 23.90
C SER A 13 -23.89 1.35 22.93
N GLY A 14 -22.68 1.54 23.48
CA GLY A 14 -21.38 1.46 22.80
C GLY A 14 -21.22 2.48 21.67
N SER A 15 -20.59 3.64 21.86
CA SER A 15 -19.14 3.76 22.03
C SER A 15 -18.30 2.85 21.11
N ASP A 16 -18.76 2.57 19.89
CA ASP A 16 -17.93 2.00 18.82
C ASP A 16 -18.19 2.79 17.52
N GLU A 17 -17.89 4.10 17.54
CA GLU A 17 -17.61 4.79 16.28
C GLU A 17 -16.43 4.05 15.65
N PRO A 18 -16.56 3.49 14.43
CA PRO A 18 -15.43 2.84 13.79
C PRO A 18 -14.37 3.91 13.63
N CYS A 19 -13.23 3.74 14.32
CA CYS A 19 -12.08 4.59 14.11
C CYS A 19 -11.72 4.49 12.63
N ILE A 20 -12.16 5.46 11.83
CA ILE A 20 -11.63 5.68 10.49
C ILE A 20 -10.15 5.97 10.75
N GLN A 21 -9.34 4.93 10.59
CA GLN A 21 -7.89 5.05 10.73
C GLN A 21 -7.44 6.16 9.79
N PRO A 22 -6.49 7.03 10.18
CA PRO A 22 -5.87 7.97 9.25
C PRO A 22 -5.46 7.21 7.99
N ILE A 23 -5.92 7.66 6.83
CA ILE A 23 -5.69 6.97 5.56
C ILE A 23 -4.20 6.73 5.32
N GLU A 24 -3.33 7.63 5.80
CA GLU A 24 -1.86 7.51 5.82
C GLU A 24 -1.32 6.26 6.52
N SER A 25 -1.99 5.77 7.56
CA SER A 25 -1.62 4.54 8.28
C SER A 25 -2.43 3.32 7.82
N SER A 26 -3.37 3.52 6.90
CA SER A 26 -4.18 2.44 6.33
C SER A 26 -3.41 1.66 5.27
N GLN A 27 -3.87 0.44 4.98
CA GLN A 27 -3.34 -0.39 3.90
C GLN A 27 -3.44 0.32 2.54
N LEU A 28 -4.53 1.07 2.33
CA LEU A 28 -4.75 1.88 1.15
C LEU A 28 -3.71 3.01 1.04
N GLY A 29 -3.41 3.73 2.12
CA GLY A 29 -2.38 4.77 2.10
C GLY A 29 -0.98 4.24 1.83
N ARG A 30 -0.67 3.02 2.30
CA ARG A 30 0.59 2.34 1.93
C ARG A 30 0.64 2.01 0.44
N LEU A 31 -0.47 1.53 -0.13
CA LEU A 31 -0.60 1.26 -1.56
C LEU A 31 -0.45 2.54 -2.39
N GLU A 32 -1.14 3.62 -2.02
CA GLU A 32 -1.05 4.91 -2.69
C GLU A 32 0.39 5.46 -2.67
N ARG A 33 1.07 5.37 -1.52
CA ARG A 33 2.48 5.76 -1.41
C ARG A 33 3.38 4.91 -2.29
N ALA A 34 3.22 3.58 -2.28
CA ALA A 34 4.01 2.69 -3.12
C ALA A 34 3.78 2.98 -4.61
N PHE A 35 2.54 3.23 -5.02
CA PHE A 35 2.20 3.57 -6.39
C PHE A 35 2.80 4.91 -6.83
N ALA A 36 2.74 5.93 -5.98
CA ALA A 36 3.33 7.24 -6.24
C ALA A 36 4.86 7.14 -6.43
N LEU A 37 5.54 6.41 -5.54
CA LEU A 37 6.99 6.19 -5.64
C LEU A 37 7.35 5.38 -6.88
N ALA A 38 6.63 4.29 -7.16
CA ALA A 38 6.85 3.46 -8.34
C ALA A 38 6.70 4.28 -9.64
N THR A 39 5.66 5.12 -9.73
CA THR A 39 5.43 6.01 -10.88
C THR A 39 6.53 7.05 -11.04
N ALA A 40 7.03 7.61 -9.92
CA ALA A 40 8.11 8.59 -9.95
C ALA A 40 9.43 8.01 -10.50
N VAL A 41 9.74 6.75 -10.20
CA VAL A 41 10.98 6.11 -10.64
C VAL A 41 10.88 5.45 -12.03
N GLN A 42 9.66 5.24 -12.57
CA GLN A 42 9.48 4.63 -13.90
C GLN A 42 10.32 5.29 -15.01
N PRO A 43 10.39 6.63 -15.14
CA PRO A 43 11.18 7.25 -16.21
C PRO A 43 12.69 6.96 -16.11
N LEU A 44 13.22 6.77 -14.89
CA LEU A 44 14.61 6.39 -14.65
C LEU A 44 14.85 4.95 -15.11
N LEU A 45 13.99 4.02 -14.71
CA LEU A 45 14.07 2.61 -15.12
C LEU A 45 13.89 2.45 -16.63
N ASP A 46 12.99 3.22 -17.24
CA ASP A 46 12.78 3.25 -18.68
C ASP A 46 14.01 3.74 -19.44
N ARG A 47 14.76 4.70 -18.87
CA ARG A 47 16.04 5.16 -19.42
C ARG A 47 17.08 4.04 -19.37
N LEU A 48 17.25 3.39 -18.23
CA LEU A 48 18.20 2.28 -18.08
C LEU A 48 17.89 1.13 -19.04
N ARG A 49 16.61 0.79 -19.20
CA ARG A 49 16.16 -0.23 -20.16
C ARG A 49 16.49 0.16 -21.61
N ARG A 50 16.35 1.43 -21.99
CA ARG A 50 16.75 1.93 -23.32
C ARG A 50 18.26 1.87 -23.55
N GLU A 51 19.04 2.10 -22.49
CA GLU A 51 20.50 2.00 -22.51
C GLU A 51 21.00 0.55 -22.46
N GLY A 52 20.09 -0.42 -22.33
CA GLY A 52 20.42 -1.84 -22.28
C GLY A 52 21.01 -2.27 -20.94
N VAL A 53 20.79 -1.51 -19.88
CA VAL A 53 21.24 -1.82 -18.52
C VAL A 53 20.08 -2.42 -17.72
N PRO A 54 20.03 -3.75 -17.53
CA PRO A 54 18.92 -4.41 -16.86
C PRO A 54 18.96 -4.25 -15.32
N ASP A 55 20.15 -4.13 -14.73
CA ASP A 55 20.30 -3.92 -13.28
C ASP A 55 20.70 -2.46 -12.99
N TRP A 56 19.82 -1.74 -12.28
CA TRP A 56 20.06 -0.36 -11.90
C TRP A 56 21.24 -0.21 -10.93
N ARG A 57 21.61 -1.27 -10.19
CA ARG A 57 22.81 -1.28 -9.33
C ARG A 57 24.09 -1.31 -10.15
N ASP A 58 24.09 -1.98 -11.31
CA ASP A 58 25.19 -1.88 -12.28
C ASP A 58 25.27 -0.46 -12.87
N ALA A 59 24.12 0.18 -13.13
CA ALA A 59 24.08 1.56 -13.61
C ALA A 59 24.65 2.57 -12.59
N LEU A 60 24.40 2.38 -11.29
CA LEU A 60 25.02 3.16 -10.23
C LEU A 60 26.55 2.98 -10.20
N ARG A 61 27.03 1.74 -10.28
CA ARG A 61 28.47 1.44 -10.34
C ARG A 61 29.14 2.01 -11.59
N GLY A 62 28.42 2.04 -12.71
CA GLY A 62 28.87 2.63 -13.98
C GLY A 62 28.74 4.17 -14.04
N GLY A 63 28.17 4.82 -13.02
CA GLY A 63 27.98 6.27 -12.98
C GLY A 63 26.83 6.80 -13.85
N ALA A 64 26.01 5.91 -14.43
CA ALA A 64 24.82 6.27 -15.21
C ALA A 64 23.61 6.66 -14.31
N LEU A 65 23.71 6.35 -13.02
CA LEU A 65 22.74 6.68 -11.99
C LEU A 65 23.44 7.41 -10.83
N THR A 66 22.81 8.45 -10.28
CA THR A 66 23.32 9.11 -9.07
C THR A 66 22.92 8.33 -7.81
N PRO A 67 23.64 8.47 -6.69
CA PRO A 67 23.24 7.84 -5.43
C PRO A 67 21.85 8.30 -4.93
N GLU A 68 21.44 9.52 -5.23
CA GLU A 68 20.09 10.02 -4.90
C GLU A 68 19.02 9.28 -5.71
N GLN A 69 19.25 9.11 -7.01
CA GLN A 69 18.34 8.34 -7.89
C GLN A 69 18.28 6.86 -7.48
N ALA A 70 19.40 6.29 -7.04
CA ALA A 70 19.44 4.95 -6.47
C ALA A 70 18.56 4.84 -5.22
N ALA A 71 18.66 5.82 -4.31
CA ALA A 71 17.86 5.85 -3.09
C ALA A 71 16.35 5.98 -3.39
N GLU A 72 15.97 6.71 -4.43
CA GLU A 72 14.57 6.80 -4.89
C GLU A 72 14.05 5.44 -5.39
N ILE A 73 14.84 4.72 -6.20
CA ILE A 73 14.49 3.38 -6.68
C ILE A 73 14.38 2.40 -5.51
N GLU A 74 15.32 2.43 -4.57
CA GLU A 74 15.29 1.59 -3.38
C GLU A 74 14.07 1.88 -2.49
N ALA A 75 13.73 3.16 -2.29
CA ALA A 75 12.55 3.56 -1.54
C ALA A 75 11.25 3.07 -2.20
N ALA A 76 11.18 3.12 -3.53
CA ALA A 76 10.06 2.58 -4.29
C ALA A 76 9.95 1.04 -4.13
N GLU A 77 11.06 0.31 -4.28
CA GLU A 77 11.11 -1.15 -4.06
C GLU A 77 10.66 -1.52 -2.64
N ALA A 78 11.14 -0.80 -1.62
CA ALA A 78 10.77 -1.04 -0.22
C ALA A 78 9.28 -0.78 0.05
N ALA A 79 8.72 0.29 -0.52
CA ALA A 79 7.30 0.61 -0.38
C ALA A 79 6.41 -0.45 -1.05
N VAL A 80 6.78 -0.90 -2.25
CA VAL A 80 6.08 -1.98 -2.95
C VAL A 80 6.17 -3.30 -2.19
N ALA A 81 7.34 -3.66 -1.67
CA ALA A 81 7.53 -4.85 -0.85
C ALA A 81 6.63 -4.84 0.41
N GLY A 82 6.49 -3.68 1.07
CA GLY A 82 5.60 -3.52 2.22
C GLY A 82 4.11 -3.70 1.91
N VAL A 83 3.70 -3.48 0.65
CA VAL A 83 2.33 -3.74 0.18
C VAL A 83 2.16 -5.19 -0.25
N LEU A 84 3.14 -5.77 -0.96
CA LEU A 84 3.08 -7.16 -1.41
C LEU A 84 3.18 -8.17 -0.26
N ALA A 85 3.87 -7.82 0.83
CA ALA A 85 3.92 -8.64 2.04
C ALA A 85 2.53 -8.84 2.70
N VAL A 86 1.48 -8.19 2.20
CA VAL A 86 0.08 -8.38 2.63
C VAL A 86 -0.51 -9.71 2.11
N ASP A 87 0.12 -10.40 1.16
CA ASP A 87 -0.37 -11.67 0.59
C ASP A 87 0.43 -12.91 1.06
N ASP A 88 0.45 -13.16 2.38
CA ASP A 88 0.64 -14.53 2.92
C ASP A 88 -0.66 -14.97 3.61
N PHE A 89 -1.77 -14.88 2.87
CA PHE A 89 -3.04 -15.44 3.33
C PHE A 89 -2.91 -16.96 3.34
N VAL A 90 -2.77 -17.53 4.53
CA VAL A 90 -2.89 -18.98 4.71
C VAL A 90 -4.36 -19.37 4.48
N PRO A 91 -4.69 -20.28 3.55
CA PRO A 91 -6.08 -20.63 3.18
C PRO A 91 -6.97 -21.03 4.36
N GLN A 92 -6.35 -21.49 5.46
CA GLN A 92 -7.00 -21.91 6.69
C GLN A 92 -7.70 -20.75 7.41
N GLU A 93 -7.27 -19.50 7.22
CA GLU A 93 -7.89 -18.32 7.84
C GLU A 93 -9.18 -17.88 7.14
N LEU A 94 -9.29 -18.12 5.83
CA LEU A 94 -10.45 -17.76 5.02
C LEU A 94 -11.64 -18.73 5.20
N THR A 95 -11.37 -19.97 5.62
CA THR A 95 -12.39 -21.04 5.60
C THR A 95 -13.19 -21.17 6.89
N GLY A 96 -12.86 -20.44 7.96
CA GLY A 96 -13.70 -20.30 9.16
C GLY A 96 -14.22 -21.61 9.78
N ARG A 97 -13.57 -22.75 9.50
CA ARG A 97 -13.94 -24.07 10.03
C ARG A 97 -12.74 -24.68 10.73
N GLY A 98 -12.55 -24.20 11.94
CA GLY A 98 -11.53 -24.69 12.86
C GLY A 98 -12.04 -24.80 14.29
N ARG A 99 -13.32 -25.18 14.49
CA ARG A 99 -13.90 -26.07 15.53
C ARG A 99 -15.32 -25.68 15.90
#